data_AF-A0A1Q8VG79-F1
#
_entry.id   AF-A0A1Q8VG79-F1
#
_cell.length_a   1.000
_cell.length_b   1.000
_cell.length_c   1.000
_cell.angle_alpha   90.00
_cell.angle_beta   90.00
_cell.angle_gamma   90.00
#
_symmetry.space_group_name_H-M   'P 1'
#
loop_
_entity.id
_entity.type
_entity.pdbx_description
1 polymer ?
#
loop_
_entity_poly.entity_id
_entity_poly.type
_entity_poly.pdbx_seq_one_letter_code
_entity_poly.pdbx_strand_id
1 'polypeptide(L)'
;MPTQLQHHRHAGRGPCSTRLLTLGLTLTAALSLSACGPAHKGQLSVEPAGASAEASPSGSDAPSKTPTPTPSTAPSSTTWTAPNVTISNDTTGTWRRKDDILKQPIETSSEISQAYNFDAGGCLAIIFYKANQTIYDERGRGGDNTISSVKIQETMPNHSSFSVTSGPTPVEAVPDDSGTLPGYEIGYTANVKYASGSTGDVAGYRFFRQISDRGVTLEIFLECDPDKLASSDTWHQFLSSTRVAGLDAGAMG
;
A
#
# COMPACT_ATOMS: atom_id res chain seq x y z
N MET A 1 -24.37 27.53 -66.79
CA MET A 1 -25.12 26.36 -67.27
C MET A 1 -24.53 25.11 -66.65
N PRO A 2 -25.28 24.31 -65.88
CA PRO A 2 -24.85 22.99 -65.47
C PRO A 2 -25.64 21.91 -66.23
N THR A 3 -24.92 21.01 -66.89
CA THR A 3 -25.46 19.78 -67.50
C THR A 3 -25.56 18.67 -66.45
N GLN A 4 -26.75 18.08 -66.35
CA GLN A 4 -27.04 16.82 -65.67
C GLN A 4 -26.32 15.63 -66.32
N LEU A 5 -26.21 14.53 -65.55
CA LEU A 5 -26.34 13.09 -65.84
C LEU A 5 -25.50 12.37 -64.74
N GLN A 6 -25.90 11.31 -64.04
CA GLN A 6 -26.94 10.32 -64.21
C GLN A 6 -27.17 9.59 -62.86
N HIS A 7 -28.41 9.19 -62.62
CA HIS A 7 -28.81 8.25 -61.58
C HIS A 7 -28.28 6.83 -61.86
N HIS A 8 -27.78 6.15 -60.83
CA HIS A 8 -28.05 4.73 -60.64
C HIS A 8 -28.42 4.44 -59.18
N ARG A 9 -29.65 3.97 -59.00
CA ARG A 9 -30.13 3.30 -57.80
C ARG A 9 -29.71 1.84 -57.89
N HIS A 10 -29.16 1.29 -56.81
CA HIS A 10 -29.45 -0.09 -56.43
C HIS A 10 -29.72 -0.17 -54.93
N ALA A 11 -30.94 -0.62 -54.64
CA ALA A 11 -31.39 -1.07 -53.33
C ALA A 11 -30.96 -2.51 -53.10
N GLY A 12 -30.66 -2.87 -51.85
CA GLY A 12 -30.54 -4.27 -51.46
C GLY A 12 -30.09 -4.48 -50.01
N ARG A 13 -31.05 -4.80 -49.12
CA ARG A 13 -30.97 -5.55 -47.84
C ARG A 13 -29.97 -5.01 -46.78
N GLY A 14 -30.39 -4.53 -45.61
CA GLY A 14 -31.25 -5.21 -44.62
C GLY A 14 -30.38 -5.91 -43.56
N PRO A 15 -30.47 -5.60 -42.25
CA PRO A 15 -29.54 -6.03 -41.22
C PRO A 15 -29.84 -7.46 -40.74
N CYS A 16 -28.84 -8.18 -40.21
CA CYS A 16 -29.05 -9.43 -39.47
C CYS A 16 -28.25 -9.45 -38.17
N SER A 17 -29.03 -9.68 -37.11
CA SER A 17 -28.72 -9.70 -35.69
C SER A 17 -28.10 -11.03 -35.24
N THR A 18 -27.32 -10.95 -34.16
CA THR A 18 -27.09 -11.94 -33.08
C THR A 18 -27.00 -13.43 -33.40
N ARG A 19 -25.83 -14.02 -33.15
CA ARG A 19 -25.71 -15.35 -32.53
C ARG A 19 -24.57 -15.37 -31.50
N LEU A 20 -24.98 -15.22 -30.24
CA LEU A 20 -24.32 -15.84 -29.09
C LEU A 20 -24.46 -17.36 -29.22
N LEU A 21 -23.37 -18.10 -29.00
CA LEU A 21 -23.41 -19.48 -28.55
C LEU A 21 -22.20 -19.77 -27.66
N THR A 22 -22.54 -19.91 -26.39
CA THR A 22 -21.82 -20.43 -25.24
C THR A 22 -21.15 -21.80 -25.45
N LEU A 23 -19.87 -21.89 -25.12
CA LEU A 23 -19.19 -23.05 -24.50
C LEU A 23 -18.20 -22.42 -23.48
N GLY A 24 -18.22 -22.66 -22.17
CA GLY A 24 -18.57 -23.88 -21.47
C GLY A 24 -17.30 -24.69 -21.17
N LEU A 25 -16.37 -24.17 -20.36
CA LEU A 25 -15.30 -24.98 -19.76
C LEU A 25 -14.97 -24.48 -18.34
N THR A 26 -15.69 -25.04 -17.37
CA THR A 26 -15.32 -25.03 -15.95
C THR A 26 -14.20 -26.04 -15.73
N LEU A 27 -13.03 -25.60 -15.23
CA LEU A 27 -12.03 -26.49 -14.65
C LEU A 27 -11.77 -26.08 -13.20
N THR A 28 -12.62 -26.59 -12.31
CA THR A 28 -12.42 -26.58 -10.86
C THR A 28 -11.52 -27.75 -10.49
N ALA A 29 -10.24 -27.48 -10.22
CA ALA A 29 -9.37 -28.40 -9.51
C ALA A 29 -9.31 -27.98 -8.03
N ALA A 30 -10.11 -28.63 -7.19
CA ALA A 30 -9.98 -28.55 -5.75
C ALA A 30 -8.82 -29.47 -5.32
N LEU A 31 -7.75 -28.89 -4.77
CA LEU A 31 -6.71 -29.63 -4.03
C LEU A 31 -6.93 -29.41 -2.54
N SER A 32 -7.72 -30.29 -1.92
CA SER A 32 -7.79 -30.42 -0.47
C SER A 32 -6.66 -31.35 0.00
N LEU A 33 -5.58 -30.81 0.56
CA LEU A 33 -4.64 -31.59 1.37
C LEU A 33 -5.06 -31.49 2.83
N SER A 34 -5.93 -32.41 3.25
CA SER A 34 -6.12 -32.77 4.64
C SER A 34 -4.97 -33.68 5.08
N ALA A 35 -4.05 -33.17 5.91
CA ALA A 35 -3.12 -33.99 6.65
C ALA A 35 -3.42 -33.87 8.14
N CYS A 36 -4.02 -34.94 8.64
CA CYS A 36 -4.25 -35.28 10.03
C CYS A 36 -2.90 -35.35 10.77
N GLY A 37 -2.78 -34.65 11.90
CA GLY A 37 -1.71 -34.88 12.87
C GLY A 37 -2.06 -36.01 13.83
N PRO A 38 -1.06 -36.62 14.49
CA PRO A 38 -1.22 -37.19 15.81
C PRO A 38 -0.47 -36.37 16.85
N ALA A 39 -1.16 -36.18 17.98
CA ALA A 39 -0.64 -35.68 19.23
C ALA A 39 0.48 -36.58 19.78
N HIS A 40 1.56 -35.96 20.24
CA HIS A 40 2.45 -36.58 21.22
C HIS A 40 2.48 -35.72 22.49
N LYS A 41 1.63 -36.10 23.45
CA LYS A 41 1.87 -35.86 24.87
C LYS A 41 3.03 -36.76 25.29
N GLY A 42 4.22 -36.18 25.44
CA GLY A 42 5.38 -36.80 26.05
C GLY A 42 5.75 -36.03 27.32
N GLN A 43 5.13 -36.43 28.42
CA GLN A 43 5.41 -35.97 29.77
C GLN A 43 6.76 -36.55 30.22
N LEU A 44 7.79 -35.72 30.34
CA LEU A 44 8.98 -36.08 31.11
C LEU A 44 8.83 -35.51 32.52
N SER A 45 8.28 -36.37 33.37
CA SER A 45 8.43 -36.35 34.80
C SER A 45 9.91 -36.53 35.14
N VAL A 46 10.51 -35.57 35.84
CA VAL A 46 11.74 -35.81 36.59
C VAL A 46 11.37 -35.70 38.06
N GLU A 47 11.42 -36.85 38.72
CA GLU A 47 11.21 -37.03 40.15
C GLU A 47 12.37 -36.40 40.95
N PRO A 48 12.11 -35.80 42.12
CA PRO A 48 13.15 -35.27 42.98
C PRO A 48 13.64 -36.35 43.95
N ALA A 49 14.96 -36.52 44.06
CA ALA A 49 15.58 -37.27 45.15
C ALA A 49 16.01 -36.29 46.26
N GLY A 50 15.34 -36.38 47.42
CA GLY A 50 15.84 -35.89 48.71
C GLY A 50 17.03 -36.73 49.20
N ALA A 51 17.68 -36.48 50.34
CA ALA A 51 17.37 -35.66 51.51
C ALA A 51 18.61 -35.58 52.43
N SER A 52 18.47 -34.80 53.53
CA SER A 52 19.17 -34.89 54.84
C SER A 52 20.53 -34.16 54.97
N ALA A 53 20.87 -33.40 56.04
CA ALA A 53 20.24 -33.15 57.35
C ALA A 53 20.78 -31.84 58.03
N GLU A 54 20.04 -31.40 59.07
CA GLU A 54 20.22 -30.34 60.11
C GLU A 54 21.64 -29.84 60.50
N ALA A 55 21.85 -28.52 60.63
CA ALA A 55 21.84 -27.64 61.85
C ALA A 55 23.13 -27.73 62.72
N SER A 56 23.78 -26.70 63.28
CA SER A 56 23.44 -25.32 63.70
C SER A 56 24.78 -24.54 64.02
N PRO A 57 24.87 -23.41 64.78
CA PRO A 57 25.31 -22.10 64.26
C PRO A 57 26.62 -21.51 64.88
N SER A 58 27.11 -20.40 64.31
CA SER A 58 27.83 -19.25 64.92
C SER A 58 28.96 -18.73 64.04
N GLY A 59 29.02 -17.40 63.88
CA GLY A 59 30.16 -16.72 63.28
C GLY A 59 29.77 -15.43 62.56
N SER A 60 29.58 -14.36 63.33
CA SER A 60 29.61 -12.99 62.81
C SER A 60 30.93 -12.73 62.09
N ASP A 61 30.90 -12.21 60.88
CA ASP A 61 31.75 -11.08 60.44
C ASP A 61 31.35 -10.57 59.04
N ALA A 62 31.36 -9.24 58.93
CA ALA A 62 30.91 -8.31 57.87
C ALA A 62 30.81 -8.80 56.40
N PRO A 63 29.77 -8.37 55.64
CA PRO A 63 29.77 -8.52 54.19
C PRO A 63 30.53 -7.35 53.53
N SER A 64 31.64 -7.67 52.87
CA SER A 64 32.28 -6.80 51.88
C SER A 64 31.35 -6.67 50.67
N LYS A 65 30.87 -5.44 50.40
CA LYS A 65 29.99 -5.15 49.27
C LYS A 65 30.75 -5.25 47.95
N THR A 66 30.68 -6.39 47.27
CA THR A 66 30.86 -6.45 45.82
C THR A 66 29.77 -5.59 45.17
N PRO A 67 30.08 -4.66 44.24
CA PRO A 67 29.05 -3.90 43.55
C PRO A 67 28.27 -4.84 42.63
N THR A 68 27.06 -5.20 43.05
CA THR A 68 26.04 -5.80 42.17
C THR A 68 25.78 -4.82 41.02
N PRO A 69 25.75 -5.26 39.75
CA PRO A 69 25.41 -4.37 38.65
C PRO A 69 23.97 -3.90 38.84
N THR A 70 23.80 -2.61 39.12
CA THR A 70 22.50 -1.95 39.09
C THR A 70 21.92 -2.15 37.69
N PRO A 71 20.70 -2.71 37.52
CA PRO A 71 20.04 -2.70 36.23
C PRO A 71 19.86 -1.24 35.83
N SER A 72 20.59 -0.83 34.79
CA SER A 72 20.50 0.52 34.27
C SER A 72 19.14 0.64 33.58
N THR A 73 18.16 1.24 34.26
CA THR A 73 16.87 1.66 33.69
C THR A 73 17.04 2.91 32.82
N ALA A 74 18.16 3.02 32.11
CA ALA A 74 18.24 3.98 31.03
C ALA A 74 17.32 3.44 29.92
N PRO A 75 16.26 4.18 29.51
CA PRO A 75 15.53 3.79 28.31
C PRO A 75 16.57 3.73 27.21
N SER A 76 16.74 2.54 26.62
CA SER A 76 17.57 2.40 25.42
C SER A 76 16.85 3.23 24.36
N SER A 77 17.34 4.44 24.11
CA SER A 77 16.85 5.28 23.03
C SER A 77 17.29 4.60 21.74
N THR A 78 16.51 3.64 21.26
CA THR A 78 16.73 3.02 19.96
C THR A 78 16.54 4.13 18.93
N THR A 79 17.66 4.61 18.38
CA THR A 79 17.66 5.56 17.26
C THR A 79 16.99 4.85 16.08
N TRP A 80 15.83 5.35 15.65
CA TRP A 80 15.16 4.78 14.48
C TRP A 80 16.02 5.02 13.24
N THR A 81 16.02 4.02 12.37
CA THR A 81 16.74 4.03 11.10
C THR A 81 15.73 3.84 9.99
N ALA A 82 15.78 4.68 8.96
CA ALA A 82 14.89 4.58 7.82
C ALA A 82 15.05 3.21 7.13
N PRO A 83 13.95 2.55 6.74
CA PRO A 83 14.05 1.31 5.98
C PRO A 83 14.61 1.58 4.57
N ASN A 84 15.27 0.58 4.01
CA ASN A 84 15.77 0.65 2.63
C ASN A 84 14.69 0.20 1.66
N VAL A 85 13.82 1.13 1.26
CA VAL A 85 12.68 0.83 0.37
C VAL A 85 13.02 1.17 -1.08
N THR A 86 12.54 0.32 -1.99
CA THR A 86 12.51 0.61 -3.43
C THR A 86 11.08 0.46 -3.95
N ILE A 87 10.70 1.29 -4.92
CA ILE A 87 9.39 1.23 -5.58
C ILE A 87 9.61 1.09 -7.08
N SER A 88 8.92 0.12 -7.65
CA SER A 88 8.92 -0.16 -9.09
C SER A 88 7.48 -0.31 -9.59
N ASN A 89 7.26 0.02 -10.86
CA ASN A 89 5.99 -0.27 -11.52
C ASN A 89 6.25 -1.23 -12.69
N ASP A 90 5.54 -2.35 -12.73
CA ASP A 90 5.59 -3.26 -13.88
C ASP A 90 4.80 -2.65 -15.03
N THR A 91 5.53 -1.95 -15.89
CA THR A 91 4.99 -1.19 -17.02
C THR A 91 4.78 -2.11 -18.21
N THR A 92 3.86 -3.09 -18.12
CA THR A 92 3.50 -4.01 -19.22
C THR A 92 2.84 -3.33 -20.43
N GLY A 93 3.19 -2.07 -20.73
CA GLY A 93 2.81 -1.30 -21.90
C GLY A 93 1.73 -0.24 -21.64
N THR A 94 1.06 -0.28 -20.49
CA THR A 94 -0.10 0.58 -20.20
C THR A 94 0.27 1.89 -19.50
N TRP A 95 1.30 1.86 -18.66
CA TRP A 95 1.78 3.00 -17.89
C TRP A 95 3.18 3.36 -18.33
N ARG A 96 3.42 4.64 -18.61
CA ARG A 96 4.74 5.13 -18.98
C ARG A 96 5.26 6.09 -17.94
N ARG A 97 6.43 5.77 -17.40
CA ARG A 97 7.14 6.65 -16.48
C ARG A 97 7.37 8.02 -17.11
N LYS A 98 7.16 9.06 -16.31
CA LYS A 98 7.23 10.45 -16.74
C LYS A 98 7.94 11.31 -15.70
N ASP A 99 9.24 11.53 -15.91
CA ASP A 99 10.11 12.17 -14.93
C ASP A 99 10.03 13.72 -14.93
N ASP A 100 9.40 14.33 -15.93
CA ASP A 100 9.37 15.79 -16.14
C ASP A 100 8.16 16.50 -15.48
N ILE A 101 7.17 15.77 -14.96
CA ILE A 101 5.99 16.35 -14.32
C ILE A 101 6.27 16.82 -12.90
N LEU A 102 7.13 16.09 -12.19
CA LEU A 102 7.45 16.36 -10.80
C LEU A 102 8.52 17.44 -10.73
N LYS A 103 8.35 18.41 -9.82
CA LYS A 103 9.36 19.46 -9.59
C LYS A 103 10.71 18.87 -9.17
N GLN A 104 10.64 17.77 -8.42
CA GLN A 104 11.75 17.07 -7.80
C GLN A 104 11.39 15.58 -7.76
N PRO A 105 11.60 14.83 -8.86
CA PRO A 105 11.62 13.38 -8.73
C PRO A 105 12.76 13.02 -7.78
N ILE A 106 12.45 12.21 -6.77
CA ILE A 106 13.41 11.73 -5.77
C ILE A 106 13.33 10.22 -5.81
N GLU A 107 14.48 9.54 -5.79
CA GLU A 107 14.57 8.08 -5.68
C GLU A 107 15.59 7.70 -4.62
N THR A 108 15.36 8.19 -3.41
CA THR A 108 16.15 7.78 -2.24
C THR A 108 15.37 6.77 -1.42
N SER A 109 16.06 5.97 -0.62
CA SER A 109 15.39 4.99 0.26
C SER A 109 14.43 5.62 1.28
N SER A 110 14.55 6.92 1.54
CA SER A 110 13.75 7.65 2.53
C SER A 110 12.69 8.58 1.93
N GLU A 111 12.78 8.88 0.63
CA GLU A 111 11.82 9.70 -0.08
C GLU A 111 11.83 9.30 -1.55
N ILE A 112 10.67 8.90 -2.06
CA ILE A 112 10.48 8.50 -3.46
C ILE A 112 9.31 9.28 -4.03
N SER A 113 9.50 9.87 -5.21
CA SER A 113 8.43 10.48 -5.98
C SER A 113 8.56 10.09 -7.45
N GLN A 114 7.53 9.40 -7.95
CA GLN A 114 7.47 8.90 -9.33
C GLN A 114 6.14 9.29 -9.96
N ALA A 115 6.14 9.58 -11.26
CA ALA A 115 4.92 9.88 -12.01
C ALA A 115 4.83 9.01 -13.27
N TYR A 116 3.62 8.65 -13.64
CA TYR A 116 3.31 7.78 -14.77
C TYR A 116 2.10 8.30 -15.55
N ASN A 117 2.16 8.22 -16.87
CA ASN A 117 1.03 8.52 -17.74
C ASN A 117 0.31 7.25 -18.18
N PHE A 118 -1.02 7.34 -18.27
CA PHE A 118 -1.85 6.31 -18.87
C PHE A 118 -1.99 6.53 -20.39
N ASP A 119 -1.54 5.57 -21.19
CA ASP A 119 -1.45 5.71 -22.66
C ASP A 119 -2.80 5.98 -23.36
N ALA A 120 -3.92 5.49 -22.80
CA ALA A 120 -5.22 5.52 -23.47
C ALA A 120 -6.23 6.56 -22.93
N GLY A 121 -5.90 7.29 -21.86
CA GLY A 121 -6.91 8.09 -21.12
C GLY A 121 -6.43 9.41 -20.52
N GLY A 122 -5.16 9.78 -20.69
CA GLY A 122 -4.67 11.10 -20.27
C GLY A 122 -4.61 11.31 -18.75
N CYS A 123 -4.77 10.25 -17.95
CA CYS A 123 -4.59 10.32 -16.52
C CYS A 123 -3.11 10.29 -16.13
N LEU A 124 -2.80 10.99 -15.05
CA LEU A 124 -1.52 11.06 -14.40
C LEU A 124 -1.58 10.28 -13.09
N ALA A 125 -0.78 9.23 -12.98
CA ALA A 125 -0.58 8.55 -11.71
C ALA A 125 0.69 9.06 -11.03
N ILE A 126 0.64 9.29 -9.71
CA ILE A 126 1.75 9.83 -8.94
C ILE A 126 1.94 8.99 -7.68
N ILE A 127 3.16 8.56 -7.42
CA ILE A 127 3.53 7.81 -6.21
C ILE A 127 4.39 8.73 -5.35
N PHE A 128 4.03 8.84 -4.08
CA PHE A 128 4.83 9.45 -3.03
C PHE A 128 5.09 8.42 -1.93
N TYR A 129 6.37 8.27 -1.59
CA TYR A 129 6.77 7.53 -0.41
C TYR A 129 7.68 8.40 0.44
N LYS A 130 7.53 8.26 1.76
CA LYS A 130 8.32 9.01 2.73
C LYS A 130 8.60 8.14 3.94
N ALA A 131 9.86 8.13 4.36
CA ALA A 131 10.32 7.60 5.65
C ALA A 131 10.75 8.76 6.55
N ASN A 132 10.22 8.83 7.76
CA ASN A 132 10.56 9.87 8.71
C ASN A 132 10.39 9.42 10.17
N GLN A 133 11.29 9.91 11.04
CA GLN A 133 11.22 9.72 12.49
C GLN A 133 9.87 10.13 13.07
N THR A 134 9.29 11.25 12.61
CA THR A 134 7.99 11.70 13.09
C THR A 134 6.89 10.67 12.84
N ILE A 135 6.92 9.98 11.71
CA ILE A 135 5.97 8.89 11.41
C ILE A 135 6.23 7.71 12.36
N TYR A 136 7.51 7.41 12.65
CA TYR A 136 7.86 6.36 13.61
C TYR A 136 7.37 6.67 15.03
N ASP A 137 7.40 7.94 15.41
CA ASP A 137 6.94 8.41 16.71
C ASP A 137 5.39 8.36 16.84
N GLU A 138 4.66 8.21 15.73
CA GLU A 138 3.21 8.01 15.73
C GLU A 138 2.76 6.58 16.07
N ARG A 139 3.69 5.61 16.23
CA ARG A 139 3.35 4.20 16.53
C ARG A 139 2.50 3.98 17.78
N GLY A 140 2.51 4.93 18.72
CA GLY A 140 1.65 4.90 19.92
C GLY A 140 0.27 5.54 19.75
N ARG A 141 -0.10 6.01 18.56
CA ARG A 141 -1.20 6.96 18.35
C ARG A 141 -2.37 6.37 17.54
N GLY A 142 -3.10 5.44 18.15
CA GLY A 142 -4.39 4.98 17.60
C GLY A 142 -4.34 3.91 16.50
N GLY A 143 -3.15 3.43 16.17
CA GLY A 143 -2.94 2.34 15.22
C GLY A 143 -2.94 2.81 13.76
N ASP A 144 -2.25 2.06 12.91
CA ASP A 144 -2.09 2.40 11.50
C ASP A 144 -3.42 2.40 10.74
N ASN A 145 -4.38 1.56 11.15
CA ASN A 145 -5.71 1.50 10.57
C ASN A 145 -6.47 2.84 10.75
N THR A 146 -6.47 3.36 11.99
CA THR A 146 -7.12 4.65 12.30
C THR A 146 -6.40 5.80 11.62
N ILE A 147 -5.07 5.82 11.68
CA ILE A 147 -4.29 6.92 11.08
C ILE A 147 -4.48 6.94 9.56
N SER A 148 -4.40 5.78 8.89
CA SER A 148 -4.51 5.70 7.43
C SER A 148 -5.91 6.08 6.94
N SER A 149 -6.97 5.63 7.61
CA SER A 149 -8.36 5.97 7.26
C SER A 149 -8.70 7.46 7.44
N VAL A 150 -8.03 8.14 8.36
CA VAL A 150 -8.20 9.59 8.55
C VAL A 150 -7.35 10.37 7.54
N LYS A 151 -6.04 10.07 7.45
CA LYS A 151 -5.10 10.81 6.60
C LYS A 151 -5.46 10.78 5.11
N ILE A 152 -6.03 9.68 4.62
CA ILE A 152 -6.45 9.59 3.22
C ILE A 152 -7.51 10.63 2.83
N GLN A 153 -8.27 11.13 3.79
CA GLN A 153 -9.30 12.14 3.57
C GLN A 153 -8.78 13.57 3.78
N GLU A 154 -7.53 13.73 4.24
CA GLU A 154 -6.96 15.05 4.48
C GLU A 154 -6.57 15.74 3.18
N THR A 155 -6.97 17.00 3.04
CA THR A 155 -6.61 17.85 1.90
C THR A 155 -5.11 18.08 1.84
N MET A 156 -4.50 17.93 0.66
CA MET A 156 -3.10 18.26 0.44
C MET A 156 -2.90 19.74 0.07
N PRO A 157 -1.71 20.32 0.35
CA PRO A 157 -1.44 21.74 0.06
C PRO A 157 -1.63 22.16 -1.41
N ASN A 158 -1.41 21.27 -2.37
CA ASN A 158 -1.57 21.54 -3.80
C ASN A 158 -2.95 21.19 -4.36
N HIS A 159 -3.86 20.66 -3.53
CA HIS A 159 -5.20 20.22 -3.90
C HIS A 159 -6.25 21.12 -3.23
N SER A 160 -6.60 22.23 -3.87
CA SER A 160 -7.68 23.09 -3.38
C SER A 160 -9.05 22.50 -3.74
N SER A 161 -10.11 22.92 -3.03
CA SER A 161 -11.48 22.39 -3.26
C SER A 161 -11.59 20.86 -3.19
N PHE A 162 -10.70 20.21 -2.43
CA PHE A 162 -10.67 18.77 -2.29
C PHE A 162 -11.98 18.24 -1.69
N SER A 163 -12.57 17.26 -2.36
CA SER A 163 -13.81 16.62 -1.94
C SER A 163 -13.73 15.11 -2.16
N VAL A 164 -14.05 14.34 -1.13
CA VAL A 164 -14.15 12.89 -1.21
C VAL A 164 -15.48 12.52 -1.87
N THR A 165 -15.42 11.71 -2.94
CA THR A 165 -16.61 11.27 -3.69
C THR A 165 -16.99 9.82 -3.39
N SER A 166 -16.06 9.02 -2.86
CA SER A 166 -16.29 7.65 -2.40
C SER A 166 -15.22 7.22 -1.40
N GLY A 167 -15.51 6.20 -0.59
CA GLY A 167 -14.61 5.73 0.48
C GLY A 167 -14.68 6.58 1.76
N PRO A 168 -13.72 6.43 2.69
CA PRO A 168 -12.55 5.56 2.61
C PRO A 168 -12.92 4.07 2.66
N THR A 169 -12.29 3.26 1.82
CA THR A 169 -12.53 1.81 1.77
C THR A 169 -11.20 1.07 1.90
N PRO A 170 -11.09 0.02 2.73
CA PRO A 170 -9.89 -0.81 2.78
C PRO A 170 -9.62 -1.47 1.43
N VAL A 171 -8.36 -1.51 1.02
CA VAL A 171 -7.91 -2.16 -0.23
C VAL A 171 -6.57 -2.85 -0.03
N GLU A 172 -6.40 -4.02 -0.64
CA GLU A 172 -5.19 -4.85 -0.60
C GLU A 172 -4.70 -5.08 -2.04
N ALA A 173 -4.21 -4.02 -2.68
CA ALA A 173 -3.89 -4.06 -4.10
C ALA A 173 -2.41 -3.83 -4.42
N VAL A 174 -1.63 -3.20 -3.54
CA VAL A 174 -0.23 -2.84 -3.81
C VAL A 174 0.68 -3.99 -3.36
N PRO A 175 1.43 -4.68 -4.24
CA PRO A 175 2.29 -5.77 -3.80
C PRO A 175 3.46 -5.29 -2.93
N ASP A 176 3.73 -6.00 -1.83
CA ASP A 176 4.94 -5.83 -1.02
C ASP A 176 5.73 -7.15 -0.90
N ASP A 177 6.71 -7.21 0.02
CA ASP A 177 7.48 -8.45 0.22
C ASP A 177 6.71 -9.53 1.00
N SER A 178 5.56 -9.18 1.61
CA SER A 178 4.70 -10.08 2.39
C SER A 178 3.46 -10.58 1.62
N GLY A 179 3.17 -9.98 0.47
CA GLY A 179 2.06 -10.33 -0.41
C GLY A 179 1.43 -9.08 -1.00
N THR A 180 0.47 -8.50 -0.26
CA THR A 180 -0.20 -7.26 -0.60
C THR A 180 -0.21 -6.32 0.59
N LEU A 181 0.17 -5.08 0.37
CA LEU A 181 0.12 -3.98 1.32
C LEU A 181 -1.34 -3.54 1.52
N PRO A 182 -1.94 -3.77 2.69
CA PRO A 182 -3.24 -3.21 3.01
C PRO A 182 -3.14 -1.70 3.18
N GLY A 183 -4.13 -0.99 2.69
CA GLY A 183 -4.28 0.45 2.87
C GLY A 183 -5.73 0.88 2.70
N TYR A 184 -5.93 2.18 2.51
CA TYR A 184 -7.22 2.75 2.18
C TYR A 184 -7.21 3.35 0.79
N GLU A 185 -8.38 3.39 0.16
CA GLU A 185 -8.62 4.17 -1.03
C GLU A 185 -9.86 5.06 -0.93
N ILE A 186 -9.85 6.14 -1.71
CA ILE A 186 -11.00 7.03 -1.94
C ILE A 186 -11.08 7.39 -3.43
N GLY A 187 -12.28 7.73 -3.88
CA GLY A 187 -12.45 8.62 -5.02
C GLY A 187 -12.50 10.07 -4.55
N TYR A 188 -11.98 11.00 -5.36
CA TYR A 188 -11.97 12.42 -5.01
C TYR A 188 -12.09 13.34 -6.23
N THR A 189 -12.41 14.61 -5.96
CA THR A 189 -12.22 15.73 -6.88
C THR A 189 -11.39 16.82 -6.20
N ALA A 190 -10.66 17.59 -6.99
CA ALA A 190 -9.90 18.73 -6.50
C ALA A 190 -9.55 19.70 -7.65
N ASN A 191 -9.12 20.90 -7.30
CA ASN A 191 -8.36 21.78 -8.19
C ASN A 191 -6.87 21.70 -7.81
N VAL A 192 -6.07 21.13 -8.71
CA VAL A 192 -4.65 20.83 -8.47
C VAL A 192 -3.77 21.94 -9.04
N LYS A 193 -2.83 22.42 -8.23
CA LYS A 193 -1.75 23.30 -8.67
C LYS A 193 -0.47 22.50 -8.90
N TYR A 194 -0.06 22.37 -10.15
CA TYR A 194 1.14 21.66 -10.54
C TYR A 194 2.40 22.52 -10.37
N ALA A 195 3.56 21.85 -10.31
CA ALA A 195 4.86 22.49 -10.17
C ALA A 195 5.21 23.44 -11.33
N SER A 196 4.70 23.16 -12.52
CA SER A 196 4.78 24.01 -13.71
C SER A 196 4.09 25.37 -13.52
N GLY A 197 3.27 25.51 -12.48
CA GLY A 197 2.42 26.68 -12.24
C GLY A 197 1.02 26.56 -12.86
N SER A 198 0.75 25.52 -13.66
CA SER A 198 -0.59 25.27 -14.19
C SER A 198 -1.54 24.80 -13.08
N THR A 199 -2.80 25.17 -13.22
CA THR A 199 -3.89 24.72 -12.34
C THR A 199 -4.98 24.05 -13.17
N GLY A 200 -5.59 22.99 -12.66
CA GLY A 200 -6.68 22.29 -13.34
C GLY A 200 -7.58 21.54 -12.36
N ASP A 201 -8.85 21.41 -12.73
CA ASP A 201 -9.77 20.53 -12.01
C ASP A 201 -9.47 19.07 -12.38
N VAL A 202 -9.49 18.20 -11.38
CA VAL A 202 -9.26 16.76 -11.54
C VAL A 202 -10.36 15.97 -10.85
N ALA A 203 -10.65 14.80 -11.41
CA ALA A 203 -11.31 13.71 -10.70
C ALA A 203 -10.33 12.53 -10.65
N GLY A 204 -10.36 11.77 -9.56
CA GLY A 204 -9.32 10.80 -9.33
C GLY A 204 -9.56 9.80 -8.23
N TYR A 205 -8.56 8.96 -8.03
CA TYR A 205 -8.47 8.02 -6.91
C TYR A 205 -7.21 8.29 -6.11
N ARG A 206 -7.27 8.04 -4.80
CA ARG A 206 -6.12 8.13 -3.89
C ARG A 206 -6.02 6.85 -3.11
N PHE A 207 -4.81 6.32 -2.96
CA PHE A 207 -4.45 5.28 -2.01
C PHE A 207 -3.55 5.86 -0.94
N PHE A 208 -3.73 5.43 0.31
CA PHE A 208 -2.85 5.81 1.40
C PHE A 208 -2.64 4.66 2.38
N ARG A 209 -1.38 4.48 2.80
CA ARG A 209 -0.98 3.58 3.88
C ARG A 209 0.15 4.19 4.68
N GLN A 210 -0.06 4.33 5.98
CA GLN A 210 0.99 4.65 6.94
C GLN A 210 1.39 3.40 7.71
N ILE A 211 2.68 3.09 7.82
CA ILE A 211 3.22 2.02 8.68
C ILE A 211 4.09 2.65 9.76
N SER A 212 3.50 2.89 10.92
CA SER A 212 4.16 3.68 11.97
C SER A 212 5.37 2.94 12.55
N ASP A 213 5.33 1.63 12.74
CA ASP A 213 6.49 0.88 13.26
C ASP A 213 7.72 0.89 12.32
N ARG A 214 7.51 1.22 11.05
CA ARG A 214 8.58 1.40 10.06
C ARG A 214 8.89 2.88 9.82
N GLY A 215 8.05 3.77 10.32
CA GLY A 215 8.18 5.21 10.14
C GLY A 215 7.95 5.64 8.70
N VAL A 216 7.02 5.00 7.97
CA VAL A 216 6.81 5.27 6.54
C VAL A 216 5.37 5.55 6.16
N THR A 217 5.18 6.28 5.07
CA THR A 217 3.90 6.42 4.37
C THR A 217 4.09 6.12 2.89
N LEU A 218 3.12 5.43 2.30
CA LEU A 218 2.92 5.31 0.86
C LEU A 218 1.62 5.98 0.49
N GLU A 219 1.68 6.83 -0.52
CA GLU A 219 0.56 7.58 -1.03
C GLU A 219 0.59 7.56 -2.56
N ILE A 220 -0.55 7.26 -3.18
CA ILE A 220 -0.65 7.13 -4.63
C ILE A 220 -1.88 7.90 -5.09
N PHE A 221 -1.71 8.69 -6.15
CA PHE A 221 -2.78 9.41 -6.84
C PHE A 221 -2.99 8.87 -8.23
N LEU A 222 -4.23 8.92 -8.68
CA LEU A 222 -4.59 8.93 -10.09
C LEU A 222 -5.41 10.18 -10.37
N GLU A 223 -4.87 11.10 -11.16
CA GLU A 223 -5.51 12.36 -11.53
C GLU A 223 -5.91 12.33 -13.01
N CYS A 224 -7.19 12.54 -13.30
CA CYS A 224 -7.72 12.58 -14.66
C CYS A 224 -8.49 13.89 -14.91
N ASP A 225 -8.67 14.24 -16.18
CA ASP A 225 -9.73 15.19 -16.58
C ASP A 225 -11.07 14.73 -15.95
N PRO A 226 -11.89 15.61 -15.35
CA PRO A 226 -13.13 15.20 -14.67
C PRO A 226 -14.10 14.41 -15.55
N ASP A 227 -14.17 14.74 -16.84
CA ASP A 227 -15.05 14.08 -17.82
C ASP A 227 -14.47 12.76 -18.37
N LYS A 228 -13.24 12.39 -17.97
CA LYS A 228 -12.52 11.21 -18.45
C LYS A 228 -11.90 10.42 -17.29
N LEU A 229 -12.56 10.43 -16.13
CA LEU A 229 -12.13 9.61 -14.99
C LEU A 229 -11.98 8.15 -15.44
N ALA A 230 -10.79 7.59 -15.19
CA ALA A 230 -10.52 6.18 -15.46
C ALA A 230 -11.43 5.28 -14.61
N SER A 231 -11.65 4.05 -15.05
CA SER A 231 -12.42 3.07 -14.27
C SER A 231 -11.68 2.67 -12.99
N SER A 232 -12.42 2.19 -11.98
CA SER A 232 -11.83 1.58 -10.78
C SER A 232 -10.90 0.41 -11.12
N ASP A 233 -11.23 -0.36 -12.16
CA ASP A 233 -10.38 -1.48 -12.61
C ASP A 233 -9.02 -0.97 -13.11
N THR A 234 -9.00 0.15 -13.84
CA THR A 234 -7.76 0.79 -14.29
C THR A 234 -6.93 1.30 -13.11
N TRP A 235 -7.59 1.85 -12.10
CA TRP A 235 -6.95 2.27 -10.86
C TRP A 235 -6.32 1.09 -10.11
N HIS A 236 -7.06 0.00 -9.90
CA HIS A 236 -6.54 -1.19 -9.25
C HIS A 236 -5.48 -1.91 -10.08
N GLN A 237 -5.53 -1.82 -11.41
CA GLN A 237 -4.43 -2.27 -12.28
C GLN A 237 -3.14 -1.50 -12.00
N PHE A 238 -3.21 -0.18 -11.78
CA PHE A 238 -2.03 0.61 -11.44
C PHE A 238 -1.48 0.28 -10.04
N LEU A 239 -2.38 0.11 -9.06
CA LEU A 239 -1.97 -0.30 -7.71
C LEU A 239 -1.27 -1.68 -7.74
N SER A 240 -1.87 -2.66 -8.43
CA SER A 240 -1.31 -4.01 -8.55
C SER A 240 -0.03 -4.09 -9.36
N SER A 241 0.22 -3.14 -10.27
CA SER A 241 1.50 -3.05 -10.96
C SER A 241 2.58 -2.32 -10.15
N THR A 242 2.25 -1.67 -9.02
CA THR A 242 3.19 -0.94 -8.18
C THR A 242 3.76 -1.82 -7.07
N ARG A 243 5.00 -2.30 -7.22
CA ARG A 243 5.68 -3.13 -6.21
C ARG A 243 6.52 -2.30 -5.25
N VAL A 244 6.33 -2.52 -3.96
CA VAL A 244 7.15 -1.98 -2.87
C VAL A 244 8.07 -3.09 -2.33
N ALA A 245 9.38 -2.87 -2.31
CA ALA A 245 10.35 -3.83 -1.78
C ALA A 245 11.17 -3.23 -0.65
N GLY A 246 11.65 -4.06 0.28
CA GLY A 246 12.35 -3.63 1.49
C GLY A 246 11.42 -3.27 2.66
N LEU A 247 10.15 -3.66 2.55
CA LEU A 247 9.09 -3.34 3.50
C LEU A 247 8.24 -4.58 3.74
N ASP A 248 8.11 -4.96 5.00
CA ASP A 248 7.12 -5.91 5.48
C ASP A 248 6.15 -5.11 6.35
N ALA A 249 4.98 -4.80 5.79
CA ALA A 249 4.02 -3.92 6.41
C ALA A 249 3.06 -4.65 7.35
N GLY A 250 2.89 -5.96 7.16
CA GLY A 250 1.87 -6.75 7.83
C GLY A 250 0.44 -6.20 7.67
N ALA A 251 -0.47 -6.76 8.46
CA ALA A 251 -1.86 -6.29 8.53
C ALA A 251 -1.94 -4.86 9.09
N MET A 252 -3.00 -4.12 8.74
CA MET A 252 -3.32 -2.86 9.40
C MET A 252 -3.80 -3.14 10.83
N GLY A 253 -2.97 -2.82 11.81
CA GLY A 253 -3.28 -2.92 13.25
C GLY A 253 -4.11 -1.75 13.79
#